data_AF-A0A2D6ZMK1-F1
#
_entry.id   AF-A0A2D6ZMK1-F1
#
_cell.length_a   1.000
_cell.length_b   1.000
_cell.length_c   1.000
_cell.angle_alpha   90.00
_cell.angle_beta   90.00
_cell.angle_gamma   90.00
#
_symmetry.space_group_name_H-M   'P 1'
#
loop_
_entity.id
_entity.type
_entity.pdbx_description
1 polymer ?
#
loop_
_entity_poly.entity_id
_entity_poly.type
_entity_poly.pdbx_seq_one_letter_code
_entity_poly.pdbx_strand_id
1 'polypeptide(L)'
;RMTEDLMPGEVLDQIQPDHVTPAVTYMVSEDAPTGVIMSAGAGVFARVFVHETMGVNLGTGEDMTAENIAEKWEEISDMKDARPCYQGGEQSQKIFELIMKG
;
A
#
# COMPACT_ATOMS: atom_id res chain seq x y z
N ARG A 1 -14.59 -15.99 -19.30
CA ARG A 1 -15.12 -14.69 -19.80
C ARG A 1 -16.12 -14.19 -18.77
N MET A 2 -15.68 -13.31 -17.85
CA MET A 2 -16.55 -12.73 -16.80
C MET A 2 -16.52 -11.19 -16.81
N THR A 3 -15.58 -10.58 -17.56
CA THR A 3 -15.31 -9.14 -17.58
C THR A 3 -15.71 -8.46 -18.89
N GLU A 4 -16.06 -9.23 -19.92
CA GLU A 4 -16.35 -8.71 -21.26
C GLU A 4 -17.68 -7.94 -21.32
N ASP A 5 -18.64 -8.27 -20.44
CA ASP A 5 -19.92 -7.54 -20.37
C ASP A 5 -19.84 -6.28 -19.47
N LEU A 6 -18.70 -6.03 -18.81
CA LEU A 6 -18.54 -4.97 -17.80
C LEU A 6 -17.83 -3.72 -18.33
N MET A 7 -17.20 -3.78 -19.52
CA MET A 7 -16.32 -2.71 -20.02
C MET A 7 -16.72 -2.25 -21.43
N PRO A 8 -16.53 -0.96 -21.77
CA PRO A 8 -16.69 -0.48 -23.14
C PRO A 8 -15.79 -1.24 -24.12
N GLY A 9 -16.28 -1.51 -25.34
CA GLY A 9 -15.56 -2.33 -26.33
C GLY A 9 -14.14 -1.83 -26.64
N GLU A 10 -13.96 -0.51 -26.76
CA GLU A 10 -12.64 0.11 -27.02
C GLU A 10 -11.62 -0.16 -25.90
N VAL A 11 -12.08 -0.35 -24.65
CA VAL A 11 -11.21 -0.70 -23.52
C VAL A 11 -10.83 -2.17 -23.56
N LEU A 12 -11.75 -3.06 -23.96
CA LEU A 12 -11.47 -4.49 -24.10
C LEU A 12 -10.38 -4.77 -25.13
N ASP A 13 -10.37 -4.03 -26.24
CA ASP A 13 -9.33 -4.16 -27.26
C ASP A 13 -7.92 -3.85 -26.72
N GLN A 14 -7.82 -3.00 -25.69
CA GLN A 14 -6.55 -2.67 -25.04
C GLN A 14 -6.14 -3.66 -23.96
N ILE A 15 -7.03 -4.55 -23.48
CA ILE A 15 -6.73 -5.54 -22.45
C ILE A 15 -6.23 -6.83 -23.12
N GLN A 16 -5.04 -6.74 -23.73
CA GLN A 16 -4.34 -7.88 -24.32
C GLN A 16 -3.22 -8.37 -23.39
N PRO A 17 -2.97 -9.68 -23.31
CA PRO A 17 -1.85 -10.25 -22.55
C PRO A 17 -0.50 -9.64 -22.93
N ASP A 18 -0.28 -9.38 -24.22
CA ASP A 18 0.96 -8.81 -24.74
C ASP A 18 1.26 -7.42 -24.17
N HIS A 19 0.22 -6.68 -23.75
CA HIS A 19 0.36 -5.34 -23.18
C HIS A 19 0.84 -5.37 -21.72
N VAL A 20 0.87 -6.53 -21.05
CA VAL A 20 1.43 -6.69 -19.70
C VAL A 20 2.71 -7.54 -19.68
N THR A 21 3.02 -8.28 -20.75
CA THR A 21 4.23 -9.09 -20.88
C THR A 21 5.53 -8.36 -20.52
N PRO A 22 5.76 -7.09 -20.94
CA PRO A 22 6.98 -6.37 -20.56
C PRO A 22 7.19 -6.22 -19.05
N ALA A 23 6.11 -6.05 -18.27
CA ALA A 23 6.20 -5.97 -16.82
C ALA A 23 6.73 -7.27 -16.22
N VAL A 24 6.21 -8.41 -16.70
CA VAL A 24 6.65 -9.74 -16.24
C VAL A 24 8.10 -9.98 -16.65
N THR A 25 8.46 -9.70 -17.91
CA THR A 25 9.84 -9.86 -18.40
C THR A 25 10.83 -9.03 -17.59
N TYR A 26 10.49 -7.80 -17.22
CA TYR A 26 11.35 -6.98 -16.35
C TYR A 26 11.41 -7.53 -14.92
N MET A 27 10.27 -7.90 -14.31
CA MET A 27 10.23 -8.35 -12.92
C MET A 27 10.87 -9.73 -12.67
N VAL A 28 11.18 -10.50 -13.74
CA VAL A 28 11.93 -11.77 -13.66
C VAL A 28 13.38 -11.65 -14.15
N SER A 29 13.83 -10.46 -14.55
CA SER A 29 15.22 -10.23 -14.97
C SER A 29 16.15 -10.09 -13.77
N GLU A 30 17.47 -10.12 -14.03
CA GLU A 30 18.48 -9.88 -12.99
C GLU A 30 18.47 -8.44 -12.46
N ASP A 31 17.92 -7.49 -13.25
CA ASP A 31 17.80 -6.07 -12.89
C ASP A 31 16.49 -5.77 -12.11
N ALA A 32 15.68 -6.79 -11.82
CA ALA A 32 14.40 -6.62 -11.15
C ALA A 32 14.59 -6.19 -9.68
N PRO A 33 13.81 -5.21 -9.17
CA PRO A 33 13.85 -4.85 -7.77
C PRO A 33 13.17 -5.93 -6.91
N THR A 34 13.70 -6.15 -5.71
CA THR A 34 13.12 -7.08 -4.73
C THR A 34 12.00 -6.42 -3.91
N GLY A 35 10.98 -7.20 -3.53
CA GLY A 35 9.92 -6.73 -2.63
C GLY A 35 8.99 -5.67 -3.24
N VAL A 36 8.88 -5.64 -4.57
CA VAL A 36 8.07 -4.65 -5.29
C VAL A 36 6.77 -5.28 -5.79
N ILE A 37 5.69 -4.51 -5.68
CA ILE A 37 4.41 -4.79 -6.32
C ILE A 37 4.30 -3.88 -7.55
N MET A 38 4.14 -4.48 -8.73
CA MET A 38 3.90 -3.76 -9.98
C MET A 38 2.46 -3.99 -10.45
N SER A 39 1.75 -2.90 -10.73
CA SER A 39 0.48 -2.93 -11.44
C SER A 39 0.74 -2.76 -12.94
N ALA A 40 0.07 -3.58 -13.76
CA ALA A 40 0.19 -3.55 -15.21
C ALA A 40 -1.18 -3.79 -15.86
N GLY A 41 -1.53 -2.99 -16.86
CA GLY A 41 -2.76 -3.18 -17.62
C GLY A 41 -2.88 -2.20 -18.78
N ALA A 42 -3.29 -2.67 -19.95
CA ALA A 42 -3.48 -1.85 -21.15
C ALA A 42 -2.28 -0.91 -21.48
N GLY A 43 -1.05 -1.40 -21.28
CA GLY A 43 0.18 -0.62 -21.51
C GLY A 43 0.52 0.40 -20.42
N VAL A 44 -0.25 0.47 -19.33
CA VAL A 44 0.03 1.28 -18.15
C VAL A 44 0.77 0.44 -17.11
N PHE A 45 1.83 1.01 -16.54
CA PHE A 45 2.63 0.38 -15.49
C PHE A 45 2.79 1.33 -14.31
N ALA A 46 2.57 0.83 -13.09
CA ALA A 46 2.71 1.60 -11.86
C ALA A 46 3.32 0.75 -10.75
N ARG A 47 4.03 1.40 -9.81
CA ARG A 47 4.49 0.75 -8.59
C ARG A 47 3.48 0.95 -7.47
N VAL A 48 3.14 -0.14 -6.79
CA VAL A 48 2.27 -0.12 -5.62
C VAL A 48 3.12 -0.21 -4.36
N PHE A 49 2.76 0.58 -3.35
CA PHE A 49 3.44 0.64 -2.07
C PHE A 49 2.44 0.44 -0.94
N VAL A 50 2.86 -0.28 0.10
CA VAL A 50 2.15 -0.36 1.37
C VAL A 50 2.81 0.60 2.34
N HIS A 51 2.02 1.53 2.88
CA HIS A 51 2.47 2.50 3.87
C HIS A 51 1.66 2.33 5.15
N GLU A 52 2.29 2.64 6.28
CA GLU A 52 1.66 2.69 7.59
C GLU A 52 1.77 4.13 8.11
N THR A 53 0.64 4.74 8.47
CA THR A 53 0.57 6.10 9.03
C THR A 53 1.36 6.22 10.32
N MET A 54 1.67 7.44 10.77
CA MET A 54 2.32 7.59 12.07
C MET A 54 1.41 7.14 13.22
N GLY A 55 0.08 7.23 13.08
CA GLY A 55 -0.84 6.82 14.12
C GLY A 55 -0.78 7.73 15.35
N VAL A 56 -1.38 7.26 16.45
CA VAL A 56 -1.39 7.95 17.74
C VAL A 56 -0.96 7.00 18.85
N ASN A 57 -0.34 7.54 19.89
CA ASN A 57 -0.07 6.80 21.12
C ASN A 57 -1.08 7.23 22.20
N LEU A 58 -2.04 6.35 22.51
CA LEU A 58 -3.01 6.57 23.60
C LEU A 58 -2.44 6.21 24.99
N GLY A 59 -1.18 5.76 25.05
CA GLY A 59 -0.58 5.23 26.26
C GLY A 59 -1.18 3.88 26.66
N THR A 60 -0.98 3.53 27.93
CA THR A 60 -1.59 2.34 28.54
C THR A 60 -2.43 2.77 29.74
N GLY A 61 -3.64 2.23 29.88
CA GLY A 61 -4.55 2.53 30.99
C GLY A 61 -5.92 2.98 30.54
N GLU A 62 -6.48 3.98 31.22
CA GLU A 62 -7.88 4.40 31.07
C GLU A 62 -8.20 4.96 29.69
N ASP A 63 -7.20 5.52 28.99
CA ASP A 63 -7.39 6.10 27.66
C ASP A 63 -7.43 5.07 26.52
N MET A 64 -7.19 3.78 26.80
CA MET A 64 -7.26 2.68 25.83
C MET A 64 -8.72 2.24 25.57
N THR A 65 -9.58 3.18 25.19
CA THR A 65 -10.99 2.92 24.89
C THR A 65 -11.23 2.91 23.38
N ALA A 66 -12.29 2.22 22.96
CA ALA A 66 -12.71 2.22 21.55
C ALA A 66 -13.19 3.62 21.13
N GLU A 67 -13.79 4.36 22.06
CA GLU A 67 -14.25 5.72 21.89
C GLU A 67 -13.08 6.66 21.57
N ASN A 68 -11.98 6.59 22.33
CA ASN A 68 -10.80 7.40 22.06
C ASN A 68 -10.14 7.06 20.72
N ILE A 69 -10.16 5.79 20.29
CA ILE A 69 -9.71 5.40 18.94
C ILE A 69 -10.61 6.03 17.88
N ALA A 70 -11.93 5.99 18.06
CA ALA A 70 -12.89 6.57 17.12
C ALA A 70 -12.75 8.11 17.04
N GLU A 71 -12.57 8.78 18.18
CA GLU A 71 -12.35 10.23 18.24
C GLU A 71 -11.05 10.64 17.53
N LYS A 72 -10.01 9.80 17.58
CA LYS A 72 -8.71 10.04 16.96
C LYS A 72 -8.55 9.44 15.55
N TRP A 73 -9.62 8.90 14.95
CA TRP A 73 -9.53 8.14 13.70
C TRP A 73 -8.93 8.93 12.54
N GLU A 74 -9.24 10.23 12.43
CA GLU A 74 -8.64 11.11 11.41
C GLU A 74 -7.12 11.26 11.59
N GLU A 75 -6.64 11.38 12.83
CA GLU A 75 -5.20 11.46 13.13
C GLU A 75 -4.50 10.11 12.88
N ILE A 76 -5.17 9.00 13.22
CA ILE A 76 -4.71 7.64 12.90
C ILE A 76 -4.59 7.44 11.38
N SER A 77 -5.49 8.06 10.61
CA SER A 77 -5.55 7.92 9.15
C SER A 77 -4.68 8.93 8.39
N ASP A 78 -3.98 9.84 9.08
CA ASP A 78 -3.17 10.87 8.43
C ASP A 78 -1.94 10.27 7.73
N MET A 79 -1.89 10.49 6.42
CA MET A 79 -0.85 9.99 5.52
C MET A 79 0.35 10.92 5.38
N LYS A 80 0.31 12.13 5.96
CA LYS A 80 1.33 13.18 5.75
C LYS A 80 2.76 12.71 5.98
N ASP A 81 2.98 11.92 7.03
CA ASP A 81 4.27 11.35 7.40
C ASP A 81 4.30 9.82 7.34
N ALA A 82 3.35 9.19 6.63
CA ALA A 82 3.28 7.75 6.49
C ALA A 82 4.55 7.19 5.83
N ARG A 83 5.02 6.05 6.34
CA ARG A 83 6.27 5.42 5.87
C ARG A 83 6.00 4.03 5.31
N PRO A 84 6.75 3.58 4.31
CA PRO A 84 6.64 2.22 3.82
C PRO A 84 7.05 1.24 4.92
N CYS A 85 6.38 0.09 4.97
CA CYS A 85 6.81 -1.06 5.78
C CYS A 85 7.41 -2.10 4.85
N TYR A 86 8.73 -2.04 4.65
CA TYR A 86 9.45 -2.98 3.81
C TYR A 86 9.85 -4.25 4.55
N GLN A 87 10.15 -4.13 5.85
CA GLN A 87 10.50 -5.27 6.72
C GLN A 87 9.83 -5.16 8.08
N GLY A 88 9.59 -6.31 8.72
CA GLY A 88 8.85 -6.37 10.00
C GLY A 88 9.45 -5.52 11.12
N GLY A 89 10.77 -5.31 11.14
CA GLY A 89 11.42 -4.48 12.15
C GLY A 89 11.05 -3.00 12.10
N GLU A 90 10.69 -2.47 10.93
CA GLU A 90 10.35 -1.05 10.74
C GLU A 90 9.05 -0.68 11.44
N GLN A 91 8.07 -1.59 11.48
CA GLN A 91 6.83 -1.39 12.23
C GLN A 91 7.12 -1.22 13.72
N SER A 92 7.90 -2.14 14.30
CA SER A 92 8.28 -2.07 15.72
C SER A 92 9.05 -0.80 16.04
N GLN A 93 9.99 -0.39 15.18
CA GLN A 93 10.73 0.86 15.35
C GLN A 93 9.81 2.09 15.41
N LYS A 94 8.79 2.15 14.54
CA LYS A 94 7.84 3.25 14.53
C LYS A 94 6.97 3.27 15.80
N ILE A 95 6.53 2.11 16.27
CA ILE A 95 5.82 1.99 17.56
C ILE A 95 6.71 2.53 18.69
N PHE A 96 7.98 2.15 18.74
CA PHE A 96 8.92 2.68 19.74
C PHE A 96 9.15 4.19 19.61
N GLU A 97 9.24 4.73 18.38
CA GLU A 97 9.36 6.17 18.14
C GLU A 97 8.18 6.94 18.76
N LEU A 98 6.94 6.44 18.62
CA LEU A 98 5.75 7.08 19.18
C LEU A 98 5.67 6.95 20.70
N ILE A 99 6.08 5.80 21.24
CA ILE A 99 6.15 5.58 22.70
C ILE A 99 7.15 6.54 23.35
N MET A 100 8.27 6.85 22.70
CA MET A 100 9.29 7.78 23.23
C MET A 100 8.94 9.27 23.06
N LYS A 101 7.98 9.62 22.20
CA LYS A 101 7.56 11.02 21.97
C LYS A 101 6.48 11.50 22.94
N GLY A 102 5.72 10.58 23.55
CA GLY A 102 4.73 10.86 24.59
C GLY A 102 5.33 10.76 25.98
#